data_AF-A0A3R9S3D7-F1
#
_entry.id   AF-A0A3R9S3D7-F1
#
_cell.length_a   1.000
_cell.length_b   1.000
_cell.length_c   1.000
_cell.angle_alpha   90.00
_cell.angle_beta   90.00
_cell.angle_gamma   90.00
#
_symmetry.space_group_name_H-M   'P 1'
#
loop_
_entity.id
_entity.type
_entity.pdbx_description
1 polymer ?
#
loop_
_entity_poly.entity_id
_entity_poly.type
_entity_poly.pdbx_seq_one_letter_code
_entity_poly.pdbx_strand_id
1 'polypeptide(L)' 'MTPTQNVPEDRIQIGQLRSAYGLNGWLWVYSNTEPMSNMFDYLPWYIETKAGWQIVDVKRWKPHGKGLVVALKGV' A
#
# COMPACT_ATOMS: atom_id res chain seq x y z
N MET A 1 24.29 -8.61 -0.63
CA MET A 1 24.15 -7.25 -0.10
C MET A 1 22.68 -6.87 -0.24
N THR A 2 21.85 -7.24 0.74
CA THR A 2 20.45 -6.80 0.77
C THR A 2 20.46 -5.30 1.00
N PRO A 3 19.77 -4.49 0.18
CA PRO A 3 19.70 -3.05 0.44
C PRO A 3 19.01 -2.90 1.79
N THR A 4 19.74 -2.31 2.74
CA THR A 4 19.19 -1.86 4.02
C THR A 4 17.99 -0.98 3.68
N GLN A 5 16.78 -1.53 3.81
CA GLN A 5 15.55 -0.78 3.59
C GLN A 5 15.55 0.30 4.68
N ASN A 6 15.85 1.54 4.29
CA ASN A 6 15.90 2.68 5.20
C ASN A 6 14.47 3.11 5.53
N VAL A 7 13.80 2.30 6.35
CA VAL A 7 12.47 2.57 6.87
C VAL A 7 12.59 3.71 7.88
N PRO A 8 11.82 4.80 7.74
CA PRO A 8 11.85 5.90 8.69
C PRO A 8 11.55 5.43 10.13
N GLU A 9 12.37 5.88 11.09
CA GLU A 9 12.17 5.61 12.51
C GLU A 9 10.82 6.20 12.98
N ASP A 10 10.61 7.48 12.64
CA ASP A 10 9.34 8.18 12.81
C ASP A 10 8.45 7.97 11.58
N ARG A 11 7.35 7.25 11.77
CA ARG A 11 6.39 6.95 10.70
C ARG A 11 4.96 6.93 11.22
N ILE A 12 4.03 7.26 10.32
CA ILE A 12 2.60 7.25 10.57
C ILE A 12 1.96 6.20 9.67
N GLN A 13 1.11 5.35 10.24
CA GLN A 13 0.34 4.41 9.46
C GLN A 13 -0.81 5.13 8.75
N ILE A 14 -0.73 5.23 7.42
CA ILE A 14 -1.77 5.86 6.59
C ILE A 14 -2.82 4.87 6.06
N GLY A 15 -2.60 3.56 6.23
CA GLY A 15 -3.52 2.53 5.77
C GLY A 15 -3.04 1.10 6.02
N GLN A 16 -3.76 0.13 5.48
CA GLN A 16 -3.46 -1.29 5.59
C GLN A 16 -3.92 -2.07 4.35
N LEU A 17 -3.02 -2.90 3.79
CA LEU A 17 -3.36 -3.88 2.75
C LEU A 17 -4.21 -5.00 3.35
N ARG A 18 -5.30 -5.36 2.67
CA ARG A 18 -6.28 -6.37 3.07
C ARG A 18 -6.25 -7.54 2.07
N SER A 19 -7.35 -8.27 1.96
CA SER A 19 -7.47 -9.45 1.11
C SER A 19 -7.18 -9.17 -0.37
N ALA A 20 -6.75 -10.21 -1.09
CA ALA A 20 -6.61 -10.18 -2.54
C ALA A 20 -7.94 -9.82 -3.22
N TYR A 21 -7.84 -9.08 -4.33
CA TYR A 21 -8.95 -8.70 -5.19
C TYR A 21 -8.72 -9.24 -6.61
N GLY A 22 -9.45 -10.30 -6.97
CA GLY A 22 -9.27 -10.95 -8.28
C GLY A 22 -7.92 -11.67 -8.41
N LEU A 23 -7.49 -11.88 -9.65
CA LEU A 23 -6.32 -12.72 -9.99
C LEU A 23 -5.10 -11.92 -10.48
N ASN A 24 -5.24 -10.61 -10.69
CA ASN A 24 -4.24 -9.75 -11.33
C ASN A 24 -3.39 -8.96 -10.33
N GLY A 25 -3.15 -9.51 -9.14
CA GLY A 25 -2.31 -8.86 -8.11
C GLY A 25 -2.92 -7.66 -7.41
N TRP A 26 -4.23 -7.40 -7.55
CA TRP A 26 -4.88 -6.31 -6.81
C TRP A 26 -5.17 -6.73 -5.37
N LEU A 27 -5.18 -5.74 -4.48
CA LEU A 27 -5.47 -5.90 -3.07
C LEU A 27 -6.53 -4.90 -2.65
N TRP A 28 -7.43 -5.30 -1.75
CA TRP A 28 -8.22 -4.35 -0.98
C TRP A 28 -7.29 -3.52 -0.09
N VAL A 29 -7.60 -2.24 0.07
CA VAL A 29 -6.84 -1.36 0.97
C VAL A 29 -7.79 -0.56 1.85
N TYR A 30 -7.44 -0.50 3.13
CA TYR A 30 -8.07 0.37 4.11
C TYR A 30 -7.23 1.64 4.25
N SER A 31 -7.88 2.80 4.26
CA SER A 31 -7.25 4.11 4.36
C SER A 31 -7.57 4.75 5.71
N ASN A 32 -6.56 5.31 6.36
CA ASN A 32 -6.69 6.14 7.57
C ASN A 32 -6.75 7.64 7.23
N THR A 33 -6.78 7.99 5.95
CA THR A 33 -6.85 9.38 5.48
C THR A 33 -8.30 9.77 5.15
N GLU A 34 -8.60 11.06 5.21
CA GLU A 34 -9.88 11.64 4.80
C GLU A 34 -9.63 12.78 3.81
N PRO A 35 -10.14 12.73 2.57
CA PRO A 35 -10.80 11.59 1.92
C PRO A 35 -9.93 10.33 1.81
N MET A 36 -10.55 9.15 1.78
CA MET A 36 -9.82 7.85 1.75
C MET A 36 -8.78 7.74 0.61
N SER A 37 -9.01 8.42 -0.51
CA SER A 37 -8.09 8.43 -1.66
C SER A 37 -6.77 9.16 -1.40
N ASN A 38 -6.70 10.05 -0.40
CA ASN A 38 -5.50 10.83 -0.13
C ASN A 38 -4.29 9.95 0.24
N MET A 39 -4.52 8.72 0.70
CA MET A 39 -3.43 7.77 0.95
C MET A 39 -2.56 7.50 -0.29
N PHE A 40 -3.11 7.66 -1.50
CA PHE A 40 -2.41 7.43 -2.76
C PHE A 40 -1.53 8.61 -3.20
N ASP A 41 -1.64 9.76 -2.54
CA ASP A 41 -0.78 10.92 -2.77
C ASP A 41 0.58 10.78 -2.06
N TYR A 42 0.69 9.85 -1.11
CA TYR A 42 1.94 9.52 -0.43
C TYR A 42 2.71 8.47 -1.22
N LEU A 43 3.90 8.81 -1.71
CA LEU A 43 4.80 7.88 -2.38
C LEU A 43 6.26 8.08 -1.91
N PRO A 44 7.06 7.01 -1.81
CA PRO A 44 6.66 5.60 -1.93
C PRO A 44 5.99 5.09 -0.64
N TRP A 45 5.32 3.94 -0.70
CA TRP A 45 4.78 3.30 0.50
C TRP A 45 5.81 2.39 1.15
N TYR A 46 5.90 2.47 2.47
CA TYR A 46 6.61 1.49 3.30
C TYR A 46 5.58 0.49 3.84
N ILE A 47 5.65 -0.76 3.39
CA ILE A 47 4.75 -1.83 3.82
C ILE A 47 5.50 -2.86 4.67
N GLU A 48 4.93 -3.21 5.82
CA GLU A 48 5.42 -4.30 6.65
C GLU A 48 4.78 -5.61 6.19
N THR A 49 5.59 -6.56 5.74
CA THR A 49 5.14 -7.89 5.30
C THR A 49 5.71 -8.99 6.20
N LYS A 50 5.25 -10.23 6.02
CA LYS A 50 5.85 -11.39 6.70
C LYS A 50 7.34 -11.58 6.36
N ALA A 51 7.81 -11.04 5.24
CA ALA A 51 9.20 -11.09 4.81
C ALA A 51 10.01 -9.87 5.28
N GLY A 52 9.41 -8.98 6.07
CA GLY A 52 9.98 -7.70 6.50
C GLY A 52 9.45 -6.51 5.71
N TRP A 53 10.08 -5.37 5.90
CA TRP A 53 9.70 -4.10 5.29
C TRP A 53 10.04 -4.05 3.80
N GLN A 54 9.12 -3.53 3.01
CA GLN A 54 9.28 -3.32 1.58
C GLN A 54 8.83 -1.92 1.19
N ILE A 55 9.61 -1.25 0.34
CA ILE A 55 9.22 -0.02 -0.33
C ILE A 55 8.50 -0.39 -1.63
N VAL A 56 7.27 0.09 -1.79
CA VAL A 56 6.42 -0.20 -2.95
C VAL A 56 5.81 1.07 -3.52
N ASP A 57 5.76 1.12 -4.86
CA ASP A 57 5.04 2.17 -5.58
C ASP A 57 3.62 1.69 -5.91
N VAL A 58 2.66 2.61 -5.89
CA VAL A 58 1.32 2.38 -6.39
C VAL A 58 1.33 2.43 -7.92
N LYS A 59 0.86 1.38 -8.59
CA LYS A 59 0.72 1.34 -10.06
C LYS A 59 -0.59 2.00 -10.50
N ARG A 60 -1.69 1.65 -9.83
CA ARG A 60 -3.03 2.22 -10.04
C ARG A 60 -3.96 1.81 -8.91
N TRP A 61 -5.03 2.56 -8.72
CA TRP A 61 -6.07 2.26 -7.73
C TRP A 61 -7.43 2.67 -8.28
N LYS A 62 -8.50 2.20 -7.63
CA LYS A 62 -9.86 2.67 -7.89
C LYS A 62 -10.75 2.44 -6.66
N PRO A 63 -11.82 3.24 -6.50
CA PRO A 63 -12.90 2.88 -5.58
C PRO A 63 -13.61 1.62 -6.06
N HIS A 64 -13.99 0.76 -5.12
CA HIS A 64 -14.82 -0.41 -5.39
C HIS A 64 -15.81 -0.62 -4.24
N GLY A 65 -17.10 -0.46 -4.54
CA GLY A 65 -18.14 -0.47 -3.51
C GLY A 65 -17.89 0.62 -2.47
N LYS A 66 -17.78 0.23 -1.20
CA LYS A 66 -17.52 1.14 -0.07
C LYS A 66 -16.03 1.27 0.29
N GLY A 67 -15.13 0.69 -0.50
CA GLY A 67 -13.70 0.66 -0.20
C GLY A 67 -12.83 0.99 -1.40
N LEU A 68 -11.53 0.73 -1.25
CA LEU A 68 -10.51 1.00 -2.25
C LEU A 68 -9.81 -0.30 -2.62
N VAL A 69 -9.44 -0.43 -3.90
CA VAL A 69 -8.56 -1.50 -4.37
C VAL A 69 -7.35 -0.89 -5.05
N VAL A 70 -6.18 -1.49 -4.83
CA VAL A 70 -4.88 -1.01 -5.31
C VAL A 70 -4.14 -2.11 -6.04
N ALA A 71 -3.46 -1.75 -7.12
CA ALA A 71 -2.44 -2.55 -7.78
C ALA A 71 -1.08 -1.91 -7.49
N LEU A 72 -0.15 -2.70 -6.96
CA LEU A 72 1.20 -2.26 -6.66
C LEU A 72 2.13 -2.54 -7.85
N LYS A 73 3.22 -1.79 -7.96
CA LYS A 73 4.23 -2.04 -8.98
C LYS A 73 5.02 -3.30 -8.62
N GLY A 74 5.09 -4.27 -9.53
CA GLY A 74 5.83 -5.52 -9.32
C GLY A 74 5.04 -6.66 -8.67
N VAL A 75 3.74 -6.45 -8.41
CA VAL A 75 2.77 -7.48 -7.99
C VAL A 75 1.80 -7.72 -9.15
#